data_AF-A0A316FKG9-F1
#
_entry.id   AF-A0A316FKG9-F1
#
_cell.length_a   1.000
_cell.length_b   1.000
_cell.length_c   1.000
_cell.angle_alpha   90.00
_cell.angle_beta   90.00
_cell.angle_gamma   90.00
#
_symmetry.space_group_name_H-M   'P 1'
#
loop_
_entity.id
_entity.type
_entity.pdbx_description
1 polymer ?
#
loop_
_entity_poly.entity_id
_entity_poly.type
_entity_poly.pdbx_seq_one_letter_code
_entity_poly.pdbx_strand_id
1 'polypeptide(L)' 'MVISSDKSIAQIARELGVKTPTLYSWVNKEKDDEVTNEEVTKAELFDELKRLKQELADVKEQRDILKKATAYFAKESQ' A
#
# COMPACT_ATOMS: atom_id res chain seq x y z
N MET A 1 2.62 20.94 4.77
CA MET A 1 3.19 22.30 4.89
C MET A 1 2.15 23.41 5.12
N VAL A 2 0.86 23.23 4.78
CA VAL A 2 -0.26 24.07 5.28
C VAL A 2 -1.10 23.31 6.32
N ILE A 3 -1.32 22.02 6.09
CA ILE A 3 -2.11 21.12 6.94
C ILE A 3 -1.44 20.85 8.31
N SER A 4 -0.12 21.06 8.39
CA SER A 4 0.72 20.81 9.56
C SER A 4 1.17 22.08 10.30
N SER A 5 0.61 23.25 9.96
CA SER A 5 1.04 24.56 10.47
C SER A 5 -0.02 25.17 11.39
N ASP A 6 0.38 25.77 12.51
CA ASP A 6 -0.51 26.49 13.44
C ASP A 6 -1.04 27.84 12.90
N LYS A 7 -0.83 28.11 11.60
CA LYS A 7 -1.20 29.36 10.94
C LYS A 7 -2.48 29.15 10.12
N SER A 8 -3.35 30.15 10.11
CA SER A 8 -4.57 30.09 9.27
C SER A 8 -4.23 30.02 7.78
N ILE A 9 -5.08 29.35 6.99
CA ILE A 9 -4.96 29.26 5.52
C ILE A 9 -4.89 30.66 4.90
N ALA A 10 -5.63 31.63 5.44
CA ALA A 10 -5.60 33.03 4.97
C ALA A 10 -4.27 33.74 5.27
N GLN A 11 -3.58 33.40 6.35
CA GLN A 11 -2.24 33.91 6.62
C GLN A 11 -1.22 33.31 5.65
N ILE A 12 -1.28 32.00 5.44
CA ILE A 12 -0.35 31.31 4.54
C ILE A 12 -0.57 31.75 3.08
N ALA A 13 -1.82 31.95 2.66
CA ALA A 13 -2.14 32.49 1.33
C ALA A 13 -1.49 33.86 1.10
N ARG A 14 -1.51 34.74 2.12
CA ARG A 14 -0.86 36.06 2.06
C ARG A 14 0.66 35.95 2.01
N GLU A 15 1.27 35.07 2.81
CA GLU A 15 2.72 34.83 2.81
C GLU A 15 3.21 34.28 1.46
N LEU A 16 2.40 33.45 0.80
CA LEU A 16 2.70 32.85 -0.50
C LEU A 16 2.30 33.73 -1.70
N GLY A 17 1.65 34.88 -1.47
CA GLY A 17 1.15 35.76 -2.54
C GLY A 17 0.04 35.15 -3.40
N VAL A 18 -0.68 34.14 -2.89
CA VAL A 18 -1.77 33.45 -3.59
C VAL A 18 -3.13 33.86 -3.03
N LYS A 19 -4.18 33.72 -3.83
CA LYS A 19 -5.55 33.98 -3.36
C LYS A 19 -5.99 32.88 -2.41
N THR A 20 -6.61 33.25 -1.28
CA THR A 20 -7.09 32.31 -0.25
C THR A 20 -7.99 31.19 -0.80
N PRO A 21 -8.96 31.44 -1.69
CA PRO A 21 -9.79 30.37 -2.25
C PRO A 21 -9.00 29.34 -3.08
N THR A 22 -7.93 29.78 -3.75
CA THR A 22 -7.04 28.91 -4.52
C THR A 22 -6.27 27.98 -3.60
N LEU A 23 -5.71 28.52 -2.52
CA LEU A 23 -5.02 27.71 -1.51
C LEU A 23 -5.98 26.75 -0.81
N TYR A 24 -7.21 27.19 -0.51
CA TYR A 24 -8.25 26.34 0.07
C TYR A 24 -8.59 25.15 -0.84
N SER A 25 -8.75 25.39 -2.15
CA SER A 25 -9.00 24.34 -3.14
C SER A 25 -7.87 23.32 -3.22
N TRP A 26 -6.60 23.76 -3.16
CA TRP A 26 -5.46 22.85 -3.15
C TRP A 26 -5.38 22.02 -1.87
N VAL A 27 -5.59 22.63 -0.71
CA VAL A 27 -5.62 21.90 0.58
C VAL A 27 -6.76 20.89 0.62
N ASN A 28 -7.93 21.22 0.08
CA ASN A 28 -9.05 20.28 0.04
C ASN A 28 -8.74 19.09 -0.88
N LYS A 29 -8.16 19.36 -2.05
CA LYS A 29 -7.75 18.30 -2.97
C LYS A 29 -6.69 17.38 -2.37
N GLU A 30 -5.69 17.94 -1.68
CA GLU A 30 -4.65 17.16 -0.99
C GLU A 30 -5.26 16.27 0.11
N LYS A 31 -6.26 16.76 0.84
CA LYS A 31 -6.99 15.96 1.83
C LYS A 31 -7.85 14.86 1.20
N ASP A 32 -8.54 15.16 0.10
CA ASP A 32 -9.34 14.16 -0.62
C ASP A 32 -8.43 13.07 -1.24
N ASP A 33 -7.26 13.47 -1.75
CA ASP A 33 -6.22 12.57 -2.26
C ASP A 33 -5.59 11.73 -1.11
N GLU A 34 -5.47 12.27 0.11
CA GLU A 34 -5.03 11.52 1.29
C GLU A 34 -6.09 10.48 1.74
N VAL A 35 -7.37 10.86 1.75
CA VAL A 35 -8.48 9.96 2.08
C VAL A 35 -8.60 8.81 1.08
N THR A 36 -8.41 9.07 -0.21
CA THR A 36 -8.46 8.03 -1.26
C THR A 36 -7.26 7.08 -1.24
N ASN A 37 -6.12 7.47 -0.66
CA ASN A 37 -4.98 6.57 -0.45
C ASN A 37 -5.08 5.76 0.85
N GLU A 38 -5.94 6.16 1.80
CA GLU A 38 -6.16 5.46 3.08
C GLU A 38 -7.36 4.47 3.04
N GLU A 39 -8.08 4.36 1.93
CA GLU A 39 -9.23 3.45 1.78
C GLU A 39 -8.86 1.97 1.53
N VAL A 40 -7.65 1.54 1.89
CA VAL A 40 -7.40 0.13 2.18
C VAL A 40 -7.27 -0.02 3.68
N THR A 41 -8.32 -0.57 4.29
CA THR A 41 -8.35 -0.77 5.74
C THR A 41 -7.24 -1.73 6.15
N LYS A 42 -6.68 -1.53 7.35
CA LYS A 42 -5.72 -2.48 7.95
C LYS A 42 -6.27 -3.92 8.00
N ALA A 43 -7.59 -4.07 8.06
CA ALA A 43 -8.27 -5.37 8.01
C ALA A 43 -8.11 -6.03 6.64
N GLU A 44 -8.38 -5.31 5.55
CA GLU A 44 -8.20 -5.81 4.17
C GLU A 44 -6.75 -6.19 3.89
N LEU A 45 -5.78 -5.37 4.33
CA LEU A 45 -4.36 -5.70 4.23
C LEU A 45 -4.00 -6.97 5.00
N PHE A 46 -4.59 -7.18 6.18
CA PHE A 46 -4.34 -8.36 6.99
C PHE A 46 -4.93 -9.63 6.37
N ASP A 47 -6.15 -9.54 5.84
CA ASP A 47 -6.82 -10.65 5.16
C ASP A 47 -6.07 -11.04 3.88
N GLU A 48 -5.63 -10.05 3.10
CA GLU A 48 -4.82 -10.30 1.91
C GLU A 48 -3.46 -10.90 2.26
N LEU A 49 -2.80 -10.41 3.31
CA LEU A 49 -1.55 -11.01 3.81
C LEU A 49 -1.75 -12.46 4.27
N LYS A 50 -2.87 -12.77 4.91
CA LYS A 50 -3.20 -14.13 5.34
C LYS A 50 -3.41 -15.04 4.13
N ARG A 51 -4.19 -14.59 3.15
CA ARG A 51 -4.44 -15.32 1.89
C ARG A 51 -3.13 -15.62 1.16
N LEU A 52 -2.28 -14.59 0.96
CA LEU A 52 -1.00 -14.74 0.27
C LEU A 52 -0.04 -15.68 1.01
N LYS A 53 -0.01 -15.65 2.34
CA LYS A 53 0.81 -16.60 3.12
C LYS A 53 0.36 -18.04 2.95
N GLN A 54 -0.95 -18.27 2.84
CA GLN A 54 -1.51 -19.60 2.62
C GLN A 54 -1.18 -20.11 1.21
N GLU A 55 -1.43 -19.32 0.18
CA GLU A 55 -1.07 -19.66 -1.21
C GLU A 55 0.44 -19.95 -1.35
N LEU A 56 1.28 -19.14 -0.69
CA LEU A 56 2.72 -19.35 -0.69
C LEU A 56 3.13 -20.66 -0.02
N ALA A 57 2.44 -21.09 1.04
CA ALA A 57 2.69 -22.35 1.71
C ALA A 57 2.34 -23.53 0.79
N ASP A 58 1.16 -23.49 0.17
CA ASP A 58 0.67 -24.54 -0.73
C ASP A 58 1.59 -24.72 -1.94
N VAL A 59 1.99 -23.63 -2.59
CA VAL A 59 2.90 -23.66 -3.74
C VAL A 59 4.29 -24.18 -3.35
N LYS A 60 4.79 -23.83 -2.16
CA LYS A 60 6.07 -24.35 -1.67
C LYS A 60 6.01 -25.85 -1.43
N GLU A 61 4.93 -26.35 -0.84
CA GLU A 61 4.74 -27.78 -0.62
C GLU A 61 4.70 -28.55 -1.95
N GLN A 62 3.90 -28.09 -2.92
CA GLN A 62 3.83 -28.70 -4.24
C GLN A 62 5.19 -28.74 -4.93
N ARG A 63 5.93 -27.62 -4.90
CA ARG A 63 7.29 -27.54 -5.44
C ARG A 63 8.21 -28.56 -4.76
N ASP A 64 8.12 -28.71 -3.45
CA ASP A 64 9.00 -29.60 -2.70
C ASP A 64 8.68 -31.08 -2.96
N ILE A 65 7.41 -31.44 -3.15
CA ILE A 65 6.99 -32.76 -3.61
C ILE A 65 7.59 -33.06 -4.99
N LEU A 66 7.45 -32.14 -5.94
CA LEU A 66 7.99 -32.31 -7.30
C LEU A 66 9.52 -32.44 -7.29
N LYS A 67 10.21 -31.64 -6.46
CA LYS A 67 11.66 -31.78 -6.26
C LYS A 67 12.05 -33.14 -5.71
N LYS A 68 11.32 -33.66 -4.72
CA LYS A 68 11.58 -34.99 -4.17
C LYS A 68 11.34 -36.08 -5.22
N ALA A 69 10.25 -35.98 -5.98
CA ALA A 69 9.92 -36.93 -7.04
C ALA A 69 11.00 -36.94 -8.14
N THR A 70 11.39 -35.77 -8.65
CA THR A 70 12.46 -35.66 -9.66
C THR A 70 13.80 -36.20 -9.16
N ALA A 71 14.18 -35.92 -7.90
CA ALA A 71 15.38 -36.49 -7.31
C ALA A 71 15.32 -38.02 -7.19
N TYR A 72 14.17 -38.57 -6.82
CA TYR A 72 13.96 -40.02 -6.77
C TYR A 72 14.11 -40.66 -8.16
N PHE A 73 13.43 -40.14 -9.18
CA PHE A 73 13.50 -40.66 -10.54
C PHE A 73 14.90 -40.54 -11.17
N ALA A 74 15.61 -39.45 -10.90
CA ALA A 74 16.99 -39.28 -11.37
C ALA A 74 17.93 -40.33 -10.77
N LYS A 75 17.72 -40.72 -9.51
CA LYS A 75 18.50 -41.77 -8.85
C LYS A 75 18.22 -43.18 -9.39
N GLU A 76 16.97 -43.47 -9.74
CA GLU A 76 16.56 -44.78 -10.31
C GLU A 76 16.95 -44.94 -11.80
N SER A 77 17.27 -43.84 -12.49
CA SER A 77 17.67 -43.87 -13.92
C SER A 77 19.19 -44.03 -14.12
N GLN A 78 19.94 -44.30 -13.05
CA GLN A 78 21.40 -44.36 -13.03
C GLN A 78 21.93 -45.79 -12.83
#